data_AF-A0A2S9MNH1-F1
#
_entry.id   AF-A0A2S9MNH1-F1
#
_cell.length_a   1.000
_cell.length_b   1.000
_cell.length_c   1.000
_cell.angle_alpha   90.00
_cell.angle_beta   90.00
_cell.angle_gamma   90.00
#
_symmetry.space_group_name_H-M   'P 1'
#
loop_
_entity.id
_entity.type
_entity.pdbx_description
1 polymer ?
#
loop_
_entity_poly.entity_id
_entity_poly.type
_entity_poly.pdbx_seq_one_letter_code
_entity_poly.pdbx_strand_id
1 'polypeptide(L)'
;MSDWVSSEEGDFASWVRELDARLHSLNHKRACVWQDETTGTWLWEIESFRGEGLIASGTACSRQQAMAIADAVVDAALRSQ
;
A
#
# COMPACT_ATOMS: atom_id res chain seq x y z
N MET A 1 6.92 8.04 -10.34
CA MET A 1 6.05 7.50 -9.27
C MET A 1 4.78 7.00 -9.93
N SER A 2 4.46 5.72 -9.79
CA SER A 2 3.24 5.12 -10.36
C SER A 2 2.00 5.66 -9.65
N ASP A 3 0.89 5.80 -10.37
CA ASP A 3 -0.41 6.14 -9.77
C ASP A 3 -1.10 4.89 -9.18
N TRP A 4 -2.05 5.11 -8.27
CA TRP A 4 -2.92 4.06 -7.76
C TRP A 4 -3.82 3.53 -8.88
N VAL A 5 -3.87 2.22 -9.06
CA VAL A 5 -4.73 1.53 -10.01
C VAL A 5 -5.68 0.60 -9.28
N SER A 6 -6.93 0.49 -9.73
CA SER A 6 -7.83 -0.54 -9.22
C SER A 6 -7.31 -1.92 -9.64
N SER A 7 -7.27 -2.85 -8.70
CA SER A 7 -6.87 -4.22 -8.91
C SER A 7 -8.02 -5.16 -8.55
N GLU A 8 -8.21 -6.14 -9.43
CA GLU A 8 -9.13 -7.27 -9.25
C GLU A 8 -8.36 -8.54 -8.84
N GLU A 9 -7.11 -8.39 -8.37
CA GLU A 9 -6.32 -9.48 -7.79
C GLU A 9 -6.87 -9.86 -6.41
N GLY A 10 -8.03 -10.52 -6.37
CA GLY A 10 -8.64 -11.02 -5.14
C GLY A 10 -10.16 -11.05 -5.18
N ASP A 11 -10.76 -11.48 -4.08
CA ASP A 11 -12.22 -11.56 -3.92
C ASP A 11 -12.85 -10.19 -3.60
N PHE A 12 -12.05 -9.13 -3.42
CA PHE A 12 -12.47 -7.80 -3.00
C PHE A 12 -11.89 -6.69 -3.86
N ALA A 13 -12.63 -5.58 -3.95
CA ALA A 13 -12.18 -4.39 -4.65
C ALA A 13 -10.96 -3.80 -3.94
N SER A 14 -9.81 -3.80 -4.63
CA SER A 14 -8.56 -3.29 -4.11
C SER A 14 -7.97 -2.22 -5.03
N TRP A 15 -7.08 -1.41 -4.48
CA TRP A 15 -6.28 -0.46 -5.20
C TRP A 15 -4.83 -0.73 -4.86
N VAL A 16 -4.00 -0.81 -5.89
CA VAL A 16 -2.60 -1.11 -5.76
C VAL A 16 -1.77 0.00 -6.39
N ARG A 17 -0.59 0.19 -5.84
CA ARG A 17 0.41 1.10 -6.36
C ARG A 17 1.75 0.38 -6.38
N GLU A 18 2.22 0.07 -7.57
CA GLU A 18 3.54 -0.54 -7.77
C GLU A 18 4.63 0.48 -7.42
N LEU A 19 5.54 0.08 -6.54
CA LEU A 19 6.66 0.90 -6.10
C LEU A 19 7.88 0.53 -6.93
N ASP A 20 8.50 1.53 -7.56
CA ASP A 20 9.71 1.32 -8.36
C ASP A 20 10.87 0.87 -7.45
N ALA A 21 11.35 -0.35 -7.65
CA ALA A 21 12.48 -0.92 -6.91
C ALA A 21 13.75 -0.05 -6.97
N ARG A 22 13.91 0.76 -8.03
CA ARG A 22 15.05 1.68 -8.19
C ARG A 22 14.94 2.92 -7.32
N LEU A 23 13.72 3.31 -6.95
CA LEU A 23 13.46 4.48 -6.13
C LEU A 23 13.25 4.11 -4.66
N HIS A 24 12.55 3.01 -4.38
CA HIS A 24 12.01 2.71 -3.05
C HIS A 24 12.87 1.77 -2.18
N SER A 25 14.15 1.56 -2.53
CA SER A 25 15.01 0.48 -2.01
C SER A 25 14.45 -0.93 -2.24
N LEU A 26 15.33 -1.92 -2.11
CA LEU A 26 14.99 -3.36 -2.21
C LEU A 26 13.92 -3.84 -1.22
N ASN A 27 13.48 -2.97 -0.30
CA ASN A 27 12.52 -3.34 0.71
C ASN A 27 11.10 -3.24 0.17
N HIS A 28 10.65 -2.20 -0.54
CA HIS A 28 9.21 -2.00 -0.82
C HIS A 28 8.79 -2.39 -2.25
N LYS A 29 7.78 -3.26 -2.38
CA LYS A 29 7.25 -3.76 -3.66
C LYS A 29 6.04 -2.98 -4.15
N ARG A 30 4.99 -2.98 -3.35
CA ARG A 30 3.71 -2.37 -3.70
C ARG A 30 2.99 -1.92 -2.45
N ALA A 31 2.17 -0.89 -2.59
CA ALA A 31 1.18 -0.51 -1.60
C ALA A 31 -0.19 -1.00 -2.05
N CYS A 32 -0.98 -1.55 -1.13
CA CYS A 32 -2.29 -2.12 -1.37
C CYS A 32 -3.31 -1.46 -0.43
N VAL A 33 -4.50 -1.16 -0.92
CA VAL A 33 -5.62 -0.57 -0.17
C VAL A 33 -6.90 -1.30 -0.55
N TRP A 34 -7.68 -1.72 0.43
CA TRP A 34 -8.99 -2.34 0.20
C TRP A 34 -9.94 -2.04 1.35
N GLN A 35 -11.23 -2.34 1.16
CA GLN A 35 -12.22 -2.21 2.21
C GLN A 35 -12.47 -3.57 2.86
N ASP A 36 -12.47 -3.61 4.18
CA ASP A 36 -13.02 -4.73 4.95
C ASP A 36 -14.55 -4.69 4.83
N GLU A 37 -15.13 -5.70 4.19
CA GLU A 37 -16.58 -5.77 3.97
C GLU A 37 -17.38 -6.02 5.27
N THR A 38 -16.74 -6.56 6.30
CA THR A 38 -17.39 -6.84 7.59
C THR A 38 -17.49 -5.58 8.44
N THR A 39 -16.42 -4.80 8.48
CA THR A 39 -16.34 -3.60 9.34
C THR A 39 -16.59 -2.30 8.59
N GLY A 40 -16.53 -2.31 7.26
CA GLY A 40 -16.56 -1.12 6.41
C GLY A 40 -15.28 -0.29 6.48
N THR A 41 -14.28 -0.72 7.25
CA THR A 41 -13.01 -0.01 7.46
C THR A 41 -12.12 -0.16 6.23
N TRP A 42 -11.34 0.87 5.92
CA TRP A 42 -10.33 0.77 4.86
C TRP A 42 -9.01 0.30 5.44
N LEU A 43 -8.46 -0.75 4.85
CA LEU A 43 -7.18 -1.33 5.19
C LEU A 43 -6.12 -0.87 4.19
N TRP A 44 -4.89 -0.75 4.65
CA TRP A 44 -3.74 -0.51 3.78
C TRP A 44 -2.52 -1.31 4.23
N GLU A 45 -1.72 -1.71 3.27
CA GLU A 45 -0.51 -2.51 3.46
C GLU A 45 0.59 -2.09 2.50
N ILE A 46 1.84 -2.23 2.94
CA ILE A 46 3.02 -2.07 2.09
C ILE A 46 3.79 -3.39 2.10
N GLU A 47 3.79 -4.07 0.96
CA GLU A 47 4.47 -5.35 0.77
C GLU A 47 5.96 -5.15 0.52
N SER A 48 6.76 -6.11 1.01
CA SER A 48 8.18 -6.13 0.72
C SER A 48 8.54 -6.82 -0.61
N PHE A 49 9.60 -6.35 -1.29
CA PHE A 49 10.11 -6.93 -2.54
C PHE A 49 10.65 -8.34 -2.37
N ARG A 50 11.14 -8.66 -1.16
CA ARG A 50 11.70 -9.98 -0.85
C ARG A 50 10.64 -11.04 -0.59
N GLY A 51 9.35 -10.67 -0.54
CA GLY A 51 8.28 -11.57 -0.11
C GLY A 51 8.42 -12.00 1.35
N GLU A 52 9.23 -11.28 2.13
CA GLU A 52 9.48 -11.54 3.56
C GLU A 52 8.31 -11.07 4.45
N GLY A 53 7.23 -10.56 3.85
CA GLY A 53 6.03 -10.10 4.53
C GLY A 53 5.76 -8.61 4.33
N LEU A 54 5.04 -8.05 5.30
CA LEU A 54 4.55 -6.68 5.34
C LEU A 54 5.55 -5.75 6.03
N ILE A 55 5.79 -4.59 5.42
CA ILE A 55 6.65 -3.54 5.98
C ILE A 55 5.86 -2.68 6.96
N ALA A 56 4.64 -2.35 6.57
CA ALA A 56 3.71 -1.58 7.38
C ALA A 56 2.30 -1.90 6.94
N SER A 57 1.36 -1.75 7.87
CA SER A 57 -0.06 -1.90 7.63
C SER A 57 -0.85 -1.01 8.58
N GLY A 58 -2.12 -0.79 8.26
CA GLY A 58 -3.02 -0.07 9.14
C GLY A 58 -4.44 0.04 8.61
N THR A 59 -5.22 0.85 9.31
CA THR A 59 -6.64 1.10 9.02
C THR A 59 -6.91 2.59 8.83
N ALA A 60 -7.99 2.91 8.13
CA ALA A 60 -8.48 4.25 7.86
C ALA A 60 -10.00 4.27 7.69
N CYS A 61 -10.60 5.45 7.82
CA CYS A 61 -12.05 5.64 7.71
C CYS A 61 -12.52 5.81 6.26
N SER A 62 -11.60 5.99 5.30
CA SER A 62 -11.92 6.13 3.88
C SER A 62 -10.78 5.67 2.99
N ARG A 63 -11.10 5.34 1.74
CA ARG A 63 -10.12 5.00 0.70
C ARG A 63 -9.05 6.06 0.54
N GLN A 64 -9.45 7.33 0.40
CA GLN A 64 -8.51 8.44 0.20
C GLN A 64 -7.55 8.57 1.38
N GLN A 65 -8.05 8.37 2.60
CA GLN A 65 -7.21 8.40 3.79
C GLN A 65 -6.23 7.23 3.84
N ALA A 66 -6.68 6.00 3.52
CA ALA A 66 -5.81 4.83 3.44
C ALA A 66 -4.67 5.04 2.43
N MET A 67 -5.00 5.52 1.22
CA MET A 67 -4.01 5.84 0.18
C MET A 67 -3.02 6.92 0.63
N ALA A 68 -3.51 8.01 1.21
CA ALA A 68 -2.66 9.11 1.67
C ALA A 68 -1.70 8.67 2.79
N ILE A 69 -2.15 7.82 3.72
CA ILE A 69 -1.30 7.26 4.77
C ILE A 69 -0.23 6.33 4.16
N ALA A 70 -0.63 5.41 3.28
CA ALA A 70 0.30 4.49 2.63
C ALA A 70 1.37 5.27 1.84
N ASP A 71 0.98 6.29 1.09
CA ASP A 71 1.90 7.17 0.37
C ASP A 71 2.86 7.91 1.32
N ALA A 72 2.36 8.45 2.42
CA ALA A 72 3.20 9.12 3.42
C ALA A 72 4.23 8.17 4.06
N VAL A 73 3.86 6.91 4.31
CA VAL A 73 4.79 5.90 4.85
C VAL A 73 5.86 5.53 3.83
N VAL A 74 5.48 5.32 2.57
CA VAL A 74 6.42 5.09 1.47
C VAL A 74 7.39 6.26 1.31
N ASP A 75 6.89 7.49 1.34
CA ASP A 75 7.70 8.71 1.24
C ASP A 75 8.63 8.90 2.43
N ALA A 76 8.19 8.56 3.65
CA ALA A 76 9.04 8.59 4.82
C ALA A 76 10.21 7.59 4.71
N ALA A 77 9.93 6.38 4.19
CA ALA A 77 10.92 5.34 3.99
C ALA A 77 11.94 5.67 2.88
N LEU A 78 11.57 6.52 1.91
CA LEU A 78 12.49 7.09 0.92
C LEU A 78 13.47 8.07 1.54
N ARG A 79 13.02 8.90 2.49
CA ARG A 79 13.85 9.96 3.10
C ARG A 79 14.83 9.43 4.16
N SER A 80 14.61 8.22 4.66
CA SER A 80 15.47 7.59 5.67
C SER A 80 16.65 6.80 5.10
N GLN A 81 16.87 6.84 3.78
CA GLN A 81 17.99 6.19 3.07
C GLN A 81 19.03 7.22 2.66
#